data_AF-A0A1Q6UAL1-F1
#
_entry.id   AF-A0A1Q6UAL1-F1
#
_cell.length_a   1.000
_cell.length_b   1.000
_cell.length_c   1.000
_cell.angle_alpha   90.00
_cell.angle_beta   90.00
_cell.angle_gamma   90.00
#
_symmetry.space_group_name_H-M   'P 1'
#
loop_
_entity.id
_entity.type
_entity.pdbx_description
1 polymer ?
#
loop_
_entity_poly.entity_id
_entity_poly.type
_entity_poly.pdbx_seq_one_letter_code
_entity_poly.pdbx_strand_id
1 'polypeptide(L)'
;MEESTTALILVGIFAFLFCFAVIMAIYYGNRTKKELSGQPGVYKGSAGEPRWNGKLPAKADDYVQPRYVYENLVESTDFLPENGRIIGYRISPDLVIHSRVQYNVNPPVLNGYIRRLGGKLLTPDDVLTLLDNWQDVSALRVKAGDEPLGKFQFWCSSEEGLPVCSKLQDGQIFLENRIGFAKFDAPLILKR
;
A
#
# COMPACT_ATOMS: atom_id res chain seq x y z
N MET A 1 47.43 -3.84 -0.44
CA MET A 1 46.48 -4.89 -0.06
C MET A 1 46.25 -5.72 -1.31
N GLU A 2 46.54 -7.02 -1.28
CA GLU A 2 46.45 -7.88 -2.47
C GLU A 2 44.99 -8.02 -2.93
N GLU A 3 44.76 -8.13 -4.24
CA GLU A 3 43.41 -8.32 -4.82
C GLU A 3 42.67 -9.51 -4.18
N SER A 4 43.39 -10.57 -3.83
CA SER A 4 42.81 -11.77 -3.19
C SER A 4 42.22 -11.45 -1.81
N THR A 5 42.85 -10.57 -1.03
CA THR A 5 42.38 -10.18 0.31
C THR A 5 41.09 -9.36 0.21
N THR A 6 41.02 -8.49 -0.80
CA THR A 6 39.85 -7.63 -1.04
C THR A 6 38.64 -8.45 -1.50
N ALA A 7 38.86 -9.44 -2.38
CA ALA A 7 37.81 -10.36 -2.84
C ALA A 7 37.25 -11.20 -1.67
N LEU A 8 38.11 -11.67 -0.76
CA LEU A 8 37.70 -12.48 0.38
C LEU A 8 36.83 -11.69 1.38
N ILE A 9 37.15 -10.41 1.61
CA ILE A 9 36.34 -9.50 2.44
C ILE A 9 34.97 -9.27 1.82
N LEU A 10 34.91 -9.03 0.50
CA LEU A 10 33.64 -8.80 -0.21
C LEU A 10 32.72 -10.02 -0.18
N VAL A 11 33.28 -11.24 -0.35
CA VAL A 11 32.53 -12.49 -0.22
C VAL A 11 31.99 -12.66 1.21
N GLY A 12 32.80 -12.33 2.22
CA GLY A 12 32.36 -12.36 3.63
C GLY A 12 31.20 -11.41 3.92
N ILE A 13 31.27 -10.17 3.43
CA ILE A 13 30.19 -9.18 3.56
C ILE A 13 28.92 -9.67 2.85
N PHE A 14 29.06 -10.19 1.63
CA PHE A 14 27.92 -10.71 0.87
C PHE A 14 27.23 -11.88 1.58
N ALA A 15 28.02 -12.85 2.09
CA ALA A 15 27.49 -13.97 2.85
C ALA A 15 26.78 -13.52 4.13
N PHE A 16 27.34 -12.54 4.84
CA PHE A 16 26.73 -11.96 6.03
C PHE A 16 25.40 -11.26 5.72
N LEU A 17 25.36 -10.40 4.69
CA LEU A 17 24.15 -9.70 4.27
C LEU A 17 23.06 -10.68 3.80
N PHE A 18 23.46 -11.74 3.11
CA PHE A 18 22.53 -12.79 2.69
C PHE A 18 21.95 -13.54 3.89
N CYS A 19 22.79 -13.97 4.85
CA CYS A 19 22.32 -14.62 6.07
C CYS A 19 21.40 -13.70 6.90
N PHE A 20 21.76 -12.43 7.03
CA PHE A 20 20.93 -11.44 7.71
C PHE A 20 19.57 -11.28 7.02
N ALA A 21 19.55 -11.17 5.69
CA ALA A 21 18.30 -11.08 4.92
C ALA A 21 17.41 -12.32 5.11
N VAL A 22 17.99 -13.52 5.12
CA VAL A 22 17.26 -14.78 5.35
C VAL A 22 16.71 -14.84 6.78
N ILE A 23 17.50 -14.50 7.80
CA ILE A 23 17.07 -14.46 9.20
C ILE A 23 15.93 -13.45 9.38
N MET A 24 16.07 -12.25 8.82
CA MET A 24 15.03 -11.24 8.89
C MET A 24 13.75 -11.70 8.16
N ALA A 25 13.85 -12.37 7.01
CA ALA A 25 12.70 -12.92 6.31
C ALA A 25 11.96 -13.98 7.13
N ILE A 26 12.68 -14.89 7.79
CA ILE A 26 12.10 -15.89 8.69
C ILE A 26 11.45 -15.22 9.90
N TYR A 27 12.13 -14.25 10.51
CA TYR A 27 11.62 -13.49 11.65
C TYR A 27 10.30 -12.78 11.31
N TYR A 28 10.26 -12.05 10.19
CA TYR A 28 9.04 -11.38 9.73
C TYR A 28 7.95 -12.39 9.37
N GLY A 29 8.26 -13.50 8.70
CA GLY A 29 7.28 -14.54 8.38
C GLY A 29 6.62 -15.15 9.62
N ASN A 30 7.41 -15.44 10.67
CA ASN A 30 6.90 -15.96 11.93
C ASN A 30 6.10 -14.93 12.71
N ARG A 31 6.54 -13.67 12.69
CA ARG A 31 5.80 -12.56 13.28
C ARG A 31 4.45 -12.38 12.60
N THR A 32 4.39 -12.37 11.27
CA THR A 32 3.15 -12.29 10.51
C THR A 32 2.21 -13.46 10.84
N LYS A 33 2.70 -14.71 10.89
CA LYS A 33 1.88 -15.85 11.30
C LYS A 33 1.31 -15.71 12.71
N LYS A 34 2.10 -15.15 13.64
CA LYS A 34 1.69 -14.91 15.02
C LYS A 34 0.65 -13.80 15.07
N GLU A 35 0.87 -12.67 14.38
CA GLU A 35 -0.09 -11.56 14.25
C GLU A 35 -1.41 -12.03 13.61
N LEU A 36 -1.35 -12.91 12.61
CA LEU A 36 -2.53 -13.50 11.95
C LEU A 36 -3.24 -14.61 12.76
N SER A 37 -2.74 -14.98 13.94
CA SER A 37 -3.30 -16.09 14.73
C SER A 37 -4.61 -15.76 15.46
N GLY A 38 -5.01 -14.48 15.49
CA GLY A 38 -6.20 -14.02 16.20
C GLY A 38 -6.11 -14.07 17.74
N GLN A 39 -4.92 -14.35 18.29
CA GLN A 39 -4.71 -14.38 19.73
C GLN A 39 -4.66 -12.96 20.34
N PRO A 40 -5.34 -12.70 21.48
CA PRO A 40 -5.31 -11.40 22.15
C PRO A 40 -3.89 -10.97 22.54
N GLY A 41 -3.57 -9.68 22.37
CA GLY A 41 -2.29 -9.09 22.81
C GLY A 41 -1.07 -9.44 21.96
N VAL A 42 -1.26 -10.11 20.82
CA VAL A 42 -0.16 -10.53 19.93
C VAL A 42 0.26 -9.44 18.96
N TYR A 43 -0.60 -8.46 18.71
CA TYR A 43 -0.33 -7.38 17.78
C TYR A 43 0.36 -6.18 18.46
N LYS A 44 1.47 -5.74 17.87
CA LYS A 44 2.15 -4.46 18.17
C LYS A 44 2.54 -3.80 16.84
N GLY A 45 1.63 -3.09 16.19
CA GLY A 45 1.94 -2.38 14.94
C GLY A 45 0.90 -1.34 14.53
N SER A 46 1.31 -0.42 13.65
CA SER A 46 0.42 0.33 12.76
C SER A 46 0.25 -0.42 11.43
N ALA A 47 -0.70 -0.01 10.58
CA ALA A 47 -1.04 -0.59 9.27
C ALA A 47 0.22 -0.99 8.44
N GLY A 48 0.28 -2.00 7.57
CA GLY A 48 -0.69 -2.75 6.78
C GLY A 48 0.13 -3.68 5.85
N GLU A 49 -0.33 -4.91 5.55
CA GLU A 49 0.39 -5.85 4.66
C GLU A 49 -0.24 -5.68 3.29
N PRO A 50 0.46 -5.12 2.30
CA PRO A 50 -0.05 -5.05 0.94
C PRO A 50 -0.36 -6.44 0.37
N ARG A 51 0.31 -7.47 0.92
CA ARG A 51 0.22 -8.87 0.50
C ARG A 51 -0.84 -9.69 1.21
N TRP A 52 -1.77 -9.11 1.97
CA TRP A 52 -2.88 -9.88 2.53
C TRP A 52 -3.66 -10.53 1.36
N ASN A 53 -3.81 -11.85 1.40
CA ASN A 53 -4.32 -12.68 0.29
C ASN A 53 -5.68 -13.30 0.60
N GLY A 54 -6.32 -12.93 1.71
CA GLY A 54 -7.69 -13.35 1.98
C GLY A 54 -8.67 -12.77 0.95
N LYS A 55 -9.82 -13.43 0.80
CA LYS A 55 -10.84 -13.05 -0.16
C LYS A 55 -11.78 -12.02 0.46
N LEU A 56 -11.76 -10.78 -0.05
CA LEU A 56 -12.75 -9.78 0.34
C LEU A 56 -14.12 -10.10 -0.28
N PRO A 57 -15.23 -9.74 0.38
CA PRO A 57 -16.52 -9.68 -0.27
C PRO A 57 -16.48 -8.66 -1.42
N ALA A 58 -17.14 -9.00 -2.52
CA ALA A 58 -17.14 -8.17 -3.73
C ALA A 58 -17.86 -6.84 -3.54
N LYS A 59 -18.87 -6.80 -2.65
CA LYS A 59 -19.64 -5.60 -2.31
C LYS A 59 -19.95 -5.53 -0.81
N ALA A 60 -20.09 -4.33 -0.27
CA ALA A 60 -20.67 -4.07 1.04
C ALA A 60 -22.13 -3.63 0.88
N ASP A 61 -23.05 -4.26 1.62
CA ASP A 61 -24.49 -4.03 1.47
C ASP A 61 -24.96 -2.71 2.09
N ASP A 62 -24.19 -2.15 3.03
CA ASP A 62 -24.56 -1.00 3.85
C ASP A 62 -23.56 0.16 3.72
N TYR A 63 -22.80 0.25 2.62
CA TYR A 63 -21.80 1.29 2.45
C TYR A 63 -22.43 2.69 2.43
N VAL A 64 -22.00 3.56 3.35
CA VAL A 64 -22.46 4.96 3.44
C VAL A 64 -21.28 5.94 3.45
N GLN A 65 -20.14 5.54 3.99
CA GLN A 65 -18.93 6.36 4.15
C GLN A 65 -17.70 5.46 4.22
N PRO A 66 -16.47 6.01 4.08
CA PRO A 66 -15.25 5.22 4.14
C PRO A 66 -15.10 4.41 5.43
N ARG A 67 -14.52 3.22 5.31
CA ARG A 67 -14.35 2.28 6.43
C ARG A 67 -12.95 1.67 6.45
N TYR A 68 -12.43 1.40 7.63
CA TYR A 68 -11.31 0.48 7.81
C TYR A 68 -11.74 -0.92 7.38
N VAL A 69 -10.87 -1.61 6.65
CA VAL A 69 -11.01 -3.04 6.38
C VAL A 69 -9.91 -3.75 7.15
N TYR A 70 -10.29 -4.62 8.07
CA TYR A 70 -9.38 -5.39 8.90
C TYR A 70 -9.07 -6.77 8.29
N GLU A 71 -7.96 -7.36 8.71
CA GLU A 71 -7.54 -8.69 8.24
C GLU A 71 -8.51 -9.81 8.60
N ASN A 72 -9.30 -9.63 9.66
CA ASN A 72 -10.38 -10.51 10.08
C ASN A 72 -11.69 -10.27 9.29
N LEU A 73 -11.65 -9.44 8.24
CA LEU A 73 -12.77 -9.05 7.38
C LEU A 73 -13.82 -8.16 8.04
N VAL A 74 -13.64 -7.76 9.30
CA VAL A 74 -14.50 -6.76 9.91
C VAL A 74 -14.24 -5.42 9.23
N GLU A 75 -15.31 -4.69 8.96
CA GLU A 75 -15.24 -3.31 8.47
C GLU A 75 -15.83 -2.38 9.51
N SER A 76 -15.20 -1.23 9.72
CA SER A 76 -15.63 -0.27 10.75
C SER A 76 -15.35 1.16 10.32
N THR A 77 -16.19 2.09 10.75
CA THR A 77 -15.96 3.53 10.61
C THR A 77 -15.09 4.08 11.75
N ASP A 78 -15.04 3.35 12.86
CA ASP A 78 -14.22 3.65 14.03
C ASP A 78 -12.94 2.82 14.03
N PHE A 79 -11.88 3.39 14.60
CA PHE A 79 -10.61 2.71 14.72
C PHE A 79 -10.67 1.69 15.87
N LEU A 80 -10.73 0.40 15.50
CA LEU A 80 -10.88 -0.75 16.39
C LEU A 80 -9.62 -1.65 16.28
N PRO A 81 -8.50 -1.32 16.94
CA PRO A 81 -7.26 -2.09 16.86
C PRO A 81 -7.40 -3.55 17.32
N GLU A 82 -8.43 -3.87 18.10
CA GLU A 82 -8.78 -5.23 18.51
C GLU A 82 -9.21 -6.14 17.35
N ASN A 83 -9.66 -5.56 16.23
CA ASN A 83 -9.96 -6.30 14.99
C ASN A 83 -8.70 -6.66 14.19
N GLY A 84 -7.52 -6.31 14.71
CA GLY A 84 -6.23 -6.65 14.12
C GLY A 84 -5.74 -5.59 13.15
N ARG A 85 -4.98 -6.02 12.16
CA ARG A 85 -4.32 -5.13 11.20
C ARG A 85 -5.32 -4.57 10.17
N ILE A 86 -5.22 -3.27 9.91
CA ILE A 86 -5.91 -2.65 8.78
C ILE A 86 -5.22 -3.07 7.47
N ILE A 87 -5.96 -3.68 6.56
CA ILE A 87 -5.51 -4.15 5.25
C ILE A 87 -5.96 -3.23 4.10
N GLY A 88 -6.95 -2.38 4.34
CA GLY A 88 -7.42 -1.41 3.36
C GLY A 88 -8.37 -0.38 3.92
N TYR A 89 -8.78 0.53 3.05
CA TYR A 89 -9.87 1.47 3.27
C TYR A 89 -10.92 1.21 2.19
N ARG A 90 -12.13 0.81 2.59
CA ARG A 90 -13.27 0.70 1.67
C ARG A 90 -13.80 2.10 1.42
N ILE A 91 -13.89 2.49 0.15
CA ILE A 91 -14.27 3.85 -0.28
C ILE A 91 -15.48 3.86 -1.22
N SER A 92 -15.94 2.69 -1.64
CA SER A 92 -17.23 2.46 -2.29
C SER A 92 -17.70 1.04 -1.96
N PRO A 93 -18.94 0.64 -2.35
CA PRO A 93 -19.39 -0.73 -2.17
C PRO A 93 -18.40 -1.77 -2.67
N ASP A 94 -17.70 -1.54 -3.79
CA ASP A 94 -16.82 -2.48 -4.47
C ASP A 94 -15.33 -2.09 -4.48
N LEU A 95 -14.97 -0.90 -4.00
CA LEU A 95 -13.60 -0.40 -4.05
C LEU A 95 -12.96 -0.39 -2.67
N VAL A 96 -11.91 -1.19 -2.52
CA VAL A 96 -10.99 -1.16 -1.38
C VAL A 96 -9.61 -0.77 -1.87
N ILE A 97 -9.09 0.34 -1.32
CA ILE A 97 -7.72 0.79 -1.56
C ILE A 97 -6.80 0.32 -0.44
N HIS A 98 -5.53 0.13 -0.74
CA HIS A 98 -4.57 -0.47 0.20
C HIS A 98 -4.36 0.36 1.48
N SER A 99 -4.17 -0.33 2.62
CA SER A 99 -3.96 0.30 3.93
C SER A 99 -2.68 1.11 4.04
N ARG A 100 -1.67 0.75 3.25
CA ARG A 100 -0.38 1.44 3.24
C ARG A 100 -0.07 2.00 1.85
N VAL A 101 -0.29 3.31 1.72
CA VAL A 101 0.18 4.12 0.59
C VAL A 101 1.70 4.13 0.59
N GLN A 102 2.31 3.82 -0.55
CA GLN A 102 3.76 3.85 -0.73
C GLN A 102 4.16 5.19 -1.34
N TYR A 103 4.89 6.02 -0.60
CA TYR A 103 5.35 7.32 -1.10
C TYR A 103 6.62 7.20 -1.95
N ASN A 104 6.90 8.26 -2.71
CA ASN A 104 8.09 8.45 -3.53
C ASN A 104 8.34 7.31 -4.53
N VAL A 105 7.31 6.91 -5.27
CA VAL A 105 7.43 5.93 -6.35
C VAL A 105 7.75 6.64 -7.66
N ASN A 106 8.85 6.22 -8.29
CA ASN A 106 9.34 6.79 -9.55
C ASN A 106 8.87 5.94 -10.74
N PRO A 107 8.64 6.52 -11.92
CA PRO A 107 8.06 5.80 -13.06
C PRO A 107 8.86 4.57 -13.52
N PRO A 108 10.21 4.57 -13.58
CA PRO A 108 10.96 3.39 -14.06
C PRO A 108 10.78 2.12 -13.21
N VAL A 109 10.39 2.27 -11.94
CA VAL A 109 10.30 1.17 -10.96
C VAL A 109 8.86 0.85 -10.54
N LEU A 110 7.88 1.60 -11.04
CA LEU A 110 6.46 1.49 -10.68
C LEU A 110 5.93 0.06 -10.82
N ASN A 111 6.16 -0.58 -11.96
CA ASN A 111 5.68 -1.96 -12.20
C ASN A 111 6.29 -2.98 -11.22
N GLY A 112 7.53 -2.75 -10.79
CA GLY A 112 8.18 -3.55 -9.76
C GLY A 112 7.47 -3.43 -8.41
N TYR A 113 7.06 -2.22 -8.03
CA TYR A 113 6.27 -1.99 -6.81
C TYR A 113 4.89 -2.62 -6.88
N ILE A 114 4.16 -2.44 -7.99
CA ILE A 114 2.85 -3.06 -8.19
C ILE A 114 2.95 -4.58 -8.03
N ARG A 115 3.91 -5.22 -8.73
CA ARG A 115 4.13 -6.66 -8.62
C ARG A 115 4.50 -7.11 -7.20
N ARG A 116 5.31 -6.32 -6.50
CA ARG A 116 5.76 -6.63 -5.14
C ARG A 116 4.63 -6.52 -4.11
N LEU A 117 3.76 -5.53 -4.26
CA LEU A 117 2.71 -5.19 -3.31
C LEU A 117 1.40 -5.91 -3.60
N GLY A 118 1.16 -6.33 -4.85
CA GLY A 118 -0.11 -6.89 -5.30
C GLY A 118 -1.16 -5.81 -5.56
N GLY A 119 -2.28 -6.19 -6.20
CA GLY A 119 -3.35 -5.25 -6.56
C GLY A 119 -3.20 -4.63 -7.95
N LYS A 120 -4.01 -3.61 -8.24
CA LYS A 120 -4.08 -2.92 -9.53
C LYS A 120 -4.05 -1.41 -9.32
N LEU A 121 -3.64 -0.66 -10.35
CA LEU A 121 -3.82 0.79 -10.36
C LEU A 121 -5.32 1.12 -10.38
N LEU A 122 -5.67 2.27 -9.81
CA LEU A 122 -7.03 2.81 -9.86
C LEU A 122 -7.35 3.24 -11.30
N THR A 123 -8.53 2.88 -11.78
CA THR A 123 -9.08 3.37 -13.06
C THR A 123 -9.57 4.81 -12.92
N PRO A 124 -9.86 5.52 -14.03
CA PRO A 124 -10.41 6.87 -13.94
C PRO A 124 -11.66 6.98 -13.04
N ASP A 125 -12.57 6.01 -13.10
CA ASP A 125 -13.76 5.97 -12.23
C ASP A 125 -13.41 5.77 -10.73
N ASP A 126 -12.42 4.92 -10.44
CA ASP A 126 -11.91 4.76 -9.08
C ASP A 126 -11.28 6.05 -8.56
N VAL A 127 -10.60 6.81 -9.44
CA VAL A 127 -9.98 8.10 -9.10
C VAL A 127 -11.06 9.14 -8.75
N LEU A 128 -12.17 9.19 -9.49
CA LEU A 128 -13.31 10.05 -9.14
C LEU A 128 -13.89 9.68 -7.77
N THR A 129 -14.13 8.38 -7.56
CA THR A 129 -14.62 7.85 -6.28
C THR A 129 -13.69 8.22 -5.12
N LEU A 130 -12.37 8.09 -5.33
CA LEU A 130 -11.37 8.45 -4.33
C LEU A 130 -11.28 9.97 -4.12
N LEU A 131 -11.54 10.79 -5.15
CA LEU A 131 -11.61 12.25 -4.99
C LEU A 131 -12.74 12.65 -4.04
N ASP A 132 -13.93 12.08 -4.24
CA ASP A 132 -15.11 12.35 -3.40
C ASP A 132 -14.90 11.94 -1.93
N ASN A 133 -14.07 10.92 -1.70
CA ASN A 133 -13.78 10.38 -0.36
C ASN A 133 -12.40 10.80 0.18
N TRP A 134 -11.66 11.69 -0.49
CA TRP A 134 -10.24 11.94 -0.22
C TRP A 134 -9.98 12.39 1.23
N GLN A 135 -10.78 13.34 1.71
CA GLN A 135 -10.65 13.91 3.05
C GLN A 135 -11.00 12.89 4.13
N ASP A 136 -12.08 12.13 3.93
CA ASP A 136 -12.54 11.13 4.90
C ASP A 136 -11.55 9.98 5.02
N VAL A 137 -11.02 9.49 3.89
CA VAL A 137 -9.94 8.49 3.89
C VAL A 137 -8.69 9.02 4.58
N SER A 138 -8.31 10.27 4.30
CA SER A 138 -7.17 10.90 4.96
C SER A 138 -7.38 10.98 6.48
N ALA A 139 -8.59 11.31 6.93
CA ALA A 139 -8.95 11.36 8.35
C ALA A 139 -8.90 9.96 9.01
N LEU A 140 -9.39 8.91 8.33
CA LEU A 140 -9.24 7.53 8.82
C LEU A 140 -7.77 7.15 8.98
N ARG A 141 -6.92 7.48 7.99
CA ARG A 141 -5.47 7.22 8.08
C ARG A 141 -4.86 7.89 9.31
N VAL A 142 -5.15 9.18 9.52
CA VAL A 142 -4.64 9.92 10.69
C VAL A 142 -5.09 9.28 12.01
N LYS A 143 -6.37 8.89 12.12
CA LYS A 143 -6.91 8.23 13.33
C LYS A 143 -6.21 6.89 13.62
N ALA A 144 -5.84 6.14 12.59
CA ALA A 144 -5.07 4.90 12.71
C ALA A 144 -3.55 5.11 12.94
N GLY A 145 -3.10 6.37 12.99
CA GLY A 145 -1.69 6.72 13.14
C GLY A 145 -0.85 6.64 11.85
N ASP A 146 -1.50 6.55 10.68
CA ASP A 146 -0.86 6.64 9.38
C ASP A 146 -0.65 8.10 8.94
N GLU A 147 0.26 8.30 7.98
CA GLU A 147 0.41 9.59 7.32
C GLU A 147 -0.86 9.98 6.55
N PRO A 148 -1.30 11.25 6.64
CA PRO A 148 -2.44 11.75 5.87
C PRO A 148 -2.17 11.67 4.37
N LEU A 149 -3.25 11.61 3.59
CA LEU A 149 -3.17 11.85 2.16
C LEU A 149 -2.94 13.35 1.94
N GLY A 150 -1.80 13.68 1.33
CA GLY A 150 -1.42 15.06 1.02
C GLY A 150 -2.16 15.58 -0.21
N LYS A 151 -1.40 16.04 -1.21
CA LYS A 151 -1.97 16.50 -2.48
C LYS A 151 -2.63 15.34 -3.23
N PHE A 152 -3.72 15.62 -3.93
CA PHE A 152 -4.38 14.68 -4.84
C PHE A 152 -3.51 14.46 -6.09
N GLN A 153 -2.45 13.66 -5.91
CA GLN A 153 -1.48 13.31 -6.92
C GLN A 153 -0.92 11.93 -6.61
N PHE A 154 -1.20 10.94 -7.46
CA PHE A 154 -0.76 9.56 -7.26
C PHE A 154 -0.78 8.77 -8.58
N TRP A 155 -0.13 7.61 -8.60
CA TRP A 155 -0.15 6.71 -9.76
C TRP A 155 -1.53 6.04 -9.95
N CYS A 156 -2.07 6.13 -11.16
CA CYS A 156 -3.33 5.50 -11.58
C CYS A 156 -3.19 4.97 -13.02
N SER A 157 -4.23 4.33 -13.56
CA SER A 157 -4.27 3.89 -14.95
C SER A 157 -5.06 4.86 -15.82
N SER A 158 -4.61 5.07 -17.06
CA SER A 158 -5.41 5.70 -18.11
C SER A 158 -6.57 4.78 -18.54
N GLU A 159 -7.43 5.26 -19.43
CA GLU A 159 -8.52 4.47 -20.02
C GLU A 159 -7.98 3.24 -20.79
N GLU A 160 -6.81 3.36 -21.40
CA GLU A 160 -6.11 2.28 -22.10
C GLU A 160 -5.34 1.35 -21.16
N GLY A 161 -5.43 1.56 -19.84
CA GLY A 161 -4.74 0.75 -18.83
C GLY A 161 -3.25 1.06 -18.67
N LEU A 162 -2.78 2.20 -19.19
CA LEU A 162 -1.38 2.60 -19.08
C LEU A 162 -1.13 3.36 -17.76
N PRO A 163 0.02 3.17 -17.09
CA PRO A 163 0.34 3.93 -15.89
C PRO A 163 0.51 5.43 -16.17
N VAL A 164 -0.27 6.26 -15.49
CA VAL A 164 -0.24 7.72 -15.55
C VAL A 164 -0.29 8.28 -14.13
N CYS A 165 0.04 9.56 -13.95
CA CYS A 165 -0.18 10.23 -12.67
C CYS A 165 -1.44 11.07 -12.71
N SER A 166 -2.30 10.92 -11.71
CA SER A 166 -3.39 11.86 -11.47
C SER A 166 -2.82 13.14 -10.86
N LYS A 167 -3.47 14.27 -11.15
CA LYS A 167 -3.20 15.55 -10.50
C LYS A 167 -4.48 16.37 -10.50
N LEU A 168 -4.88 16.86 -9.32
CA LEU A 168 -5.96 17.84 -9.23
C LEU A 168 -5.41 19.25 -9.44
N GLN A 169 -5.96 19.99 -10.40
CA GLN A 169 -5.64 21.39 -10.67
C GLN A 169 -6.92 22.13 -11.03
N ASP A 170 -7.19 23.25 -10.36
CA ASP A 170 -8.37 24.10 -10.60
C ASP A 170 -9.71 23.32 -10.59
N GLY A 171 -9.81 22.32 -9.69
CA GLY A 171 -11.00 21.47 -9.55
C GLY A 171 -11.17 20.39 -10.62
N GLN A 172 -10.22 20.26 -11.55
CA GLN A 172 -10.23 19.25 -12.60
C GLN A 172 -9.10 18.24 -12.39
N ILE A 173 -9.38 16.97 -12.70
CA ILE A 173 -8.38 15.90 -12.68
C ILE A 173 -7.68 15.89 -14.04
N PHE A 174 -6.35 16.01 -14.00
CA PHE A 174 -5.49 15.82 -15.15
C PHE A 174 -4.76 14.49 -15.01
N LEU A 175 -4.68 13.75 -16.11
CA LEU A 175 -3.87 12.53 -16.22
C LEU A 175 -2.61 12.88 -17.01
N GLU A 176 -1.45 12.77 -16.36
CA GLU A 176 -0.17 13.10 -16.97
C GLU A 176 0.62 11.82 -17.24
N ASN A 177 1.05 11.64 -18.49
CA ASN A 177 2.02 10.60 -18.81
C ASN A 177 3.39 11.01 -18.30
N ARG A 178 3.86 10.30 -17.26
CA ARG A 178 5.17 10.51 -16.63
C ARG A 178 6.14 9.36 -16.92
N ILE A 179 5.78 8.40 -17.78
CA ILE A 179 6.65 7.30 -18.17
C ILE A 179 7.89 7.86 -18.86
N GLY A 180 9.08 7.42 -18.42
CA GLY A 180 10.37 7.89 -18.94
C GLY A 180 10.94 9.15 -18.27
N PHE A 181 10.18 9.85 -17.42
CA PHE A 181 10.67 11.03 -16.68
C PHE A 181 11.25 10.63 -15.31
N ALA A 182 12.58 10.62 -15.17
CA ALA A 182 13.27 10.07 -14.00
C ALA A 182 13.11 10.86 -12.67
N LYS A 183 12.61 12.10 -12.71
CA LYS A 183 12.54 13.01 -11.55
C LYS A 183 11.14 13.14 -10.94
N PHE A 184 10.20 12.31 -11.37
CA PHE A 184 8.82 12.41 -10.91
C PHE A 184 8.52 11.32 -9.89
N ASP A 185 8.15 11.72 -8.69
CA ASP A 185 7.91 10.81 -7.58
C ASP A 185 6.49 11.07 -7.07
N ALA A 186 5.68 10.03 -6.98
CA ALA A 186 4.31 10.13 -6.49
C ALA A 186 3.93 8.95 -5.59
N PRO A 187 2.97 9.12 -4.68
CA PRO A 187 2.36 8.02 -3.96
C PRO A 187 1.80 6.94 -4.89
N LEU A 188 1.94 5.69 -4.47
CA LEU A 188 1.30 4.53 -5.07
C LEU A 188 0.15 4.09 -4.17
N ILE A 189 -1.06 4.24 -4.71
CA ILE A 189 -2.30 3.76 -4.14
C ILE A 189 -2.77 2.65 -5.07
N LEU A 190 -3.02 1.47 -4.50
CA LEU A 190 -3.49 0.32 -5.25
C LEU A 190 -4.90 0.01 -4.82
N LYS A 191 -5.67 -0.55 -5.75
CA LYS A 191 -6.94 -1.22 -5.45
C LYS A 191 -6.72 -2.72 -5.37
N ARG A 192 -7.56 -3.35 -4.55
CA ARG A 192 -7.59 -4.80 -4.39
C ARG A 192 -8.15 -5.50 -5.63
#